data_AF-A0AA37U1Y1-F1
#
_entry.id   AF-A0AA37U1Y1-F1
#
_cell.length_a   1.000
_cell.length_b   1.000
_cell.length_c   1.000
_cell.angle_alpha   90.00
_cell.angle_beta   90.00
_cell.angle_gamma   90.00
#
_symmetry.space_group_name_H-M   'P 1'
#
loop_
_entity.id
_entity.type
_entity.pdbx_description
1 polymer ?
#
loop_
_entity_poly.entity_id
_entity_poly.type
_entity_poly.pdbx_seq_one_letter_code
_entity_poly.pdbx_strand_id
1 'polypeptide(L)'
;MEDIQLINEHTIRISVDLTDAIHMIDEASRNVKAYAHDIVTIYEKMPAFDYTSFCFYAYDSAELFEFILGVEPRNYRSFSLDAPDSFFFTLYGGMAALYDMAKKCLHEDQSA
;
A
#
# COMPACT_ATOMS: atom_id res chain seq x y z
N MET A 1 2.71 12.82 -6.16
CA MET A 1 1.79 13.94 -5.91
C MET A 1 0.41 13.32 -5.84
N GLU A 2 0.00 12.92 -4.65
CA GLU A 2 -1.33 12.38 -4.42
C GLU A 2 -2.41 13.45 -4.69
N ASP A 3 -3.42 13.10 -5.49
CA ASP A 3 -4.62 13.91 -5.71
C ASP A 3 -5.87 13.09 -5.40
N ILE A 4 -6.72 13.62 -4.53
CA ILE A 4 -7.97 12.98 -4.11
C ILE A 4 -9.13 13.79 -4.68
N GLN A 5 -9.78 13.22 -5.68
CA GLN A 5 -10.97 13.80 -6.30
C GLN A 5 -12.22 13.11 -5.77
N LEU A 6 -13.13 13.89 -5.18
CA LEU A 6 -14.47 13.39 -4.84
C LEU A 6 -15.29 13.23 -6.13
N ILE A 7 -15.51 12.00 -6.57
CA ILE A 7 -16.33 11.70 -7.75
C ILE A 7 -17.82 11.84 -7.42
N ASN A 8 -18.21 11.47 -6.19
CA ASN A 8 -19.55 11.71 -5.62
C ASN A 8 -19.51 11.55 -4.09
N GLU A 9 -20.65 11.76 -3.40
CA GLU A 9 -20.79 11.67 -1.94
C GLU A 9 -20.29 10.36 -1.31
N HIS A 10 -20.07 9.31 -2.11
CA HIS A 10 -19.66 7.98 -1.65
C HIS A 10 -18.45 7.41 -2.40
N THR A 11 -17.88 8.14 -3.37
CA THR A 11 -16.83 7.64 -4.25
C THR A 11 -15.70 8.65 -4.37
N ILE A 12 -14.48 8.21 -4.09
CA ILE A 12 -13.26 8.99 -4.30
C ILE A 12 -12.43 8.37 -5.43
N ARG A 13 -11.77 9.22 -6.22
CA ARG A 13 -10.70 8.84 -7.11
C ARG A 13 -9.41 9.33 -6.50
N ILE A 14 -8.48 8.41 -6.35
CA ILE A 14 -7.15 8.66 -5.83
C ILE A 14 -6.22 8.55 -7.02
N SER A 15 -5.46 9.60 -7.29
CA SER A 15 -4.42 9.58 -8.32
C SER A 15 -3.07 9.60 -7.61
N VAL A 16 -2.20 8.64 -7.92
CA VAL A 16 -0.84 8.55 -7.37
C VAL A 16 0.17 8.39 -8.48
N ASP A 17 1.41 8.78 -8.22
CA ASP A 17 2.52 8.68 -9.15
C ASP A 17 3.72 7.93 -8.56
N LEU A 18 4.76 7.75 -9.38
CA LEU A 18 5.99 7.06 -8.98
C LEU A 18 6.63 7.62 -7.70
N THR A 19 6.56 8.94 -7.49
CA THR A 19 7.10 9.59 -6.29
C THR A 19 6.41 9.09 -5.04
N ASP A 20 5.10 8.86 -5.13
CA ASP A 20 4.31 8.36 -4.02
C ASP A 20 4.73 6.92 -3.69
N ALA A 21 4.95 6.06 -4.69
CA ALA A 21 5.51 4.72 -4.44
C ALA A 21 6.87 4.79 -3.73
N ILE A 22 7.75 5.73 -4.11
CA ILE A 22 9.05 5.90 -3.46
C ILE A 22 8.88 6.33 -2.00
N HIS A 23 7.96 7.25 -1.72
CA HIS A 23 7.65 7.66 -0.35
C HIS A 23 7.08 6.51 0.49
N MET A 24 6.20 5.68 -0.07
CA MET A 24 5.71 4.46 0.60
C MET A 24 6.86 3.55 0.98
N ILE A 25 7.82 3.36 0.08
CA ILE A 25 8.96 2.48 0.30
C ILE A 25 9.90 3.06 1.37
N ASP A 26 10.20 4.37 1.32
CA ASP A 26 11.04 5.03 2.32
C ASP A 26 10.42 4.91 3.72
N GLU A 27 9.12 5.21 3.85
CA GLU A 27 8.40 5.10 5.12
C GLU A 27 8.34 3.66 5.63
N ALA A 28 7.96 2.72 4.76
CA ALA A 28 7.96 1.30 5.08
C ALA A 28 9.34 0.83 5.54
N SER A 29 10.42 1.29 4.90
CA SER A 29 11.80 0.89 5.24
C SER A 29 12.28 1.42 6.60
N ARG A 30 11.81 2.60 7.01
CA ARG A 30 12.13 3.20 8.32
C ARG A 30 11.37 2.55 9.45
N ASN A 31 10.15 2.10 9.16
CA ASN A 31 9.19 1.59 10.14
C ASN A 31 8.73 0.16 9.79
N VAL A 32 9.67 -0.71 9.40
CA VAL A 32 9.36 -2.07 8.90
C VAL A 32 8.47 -2.87 9.84
N LYS A 33 8.66 -2.75 11.15
CA LYS A 33 7.83 -3.46 12.13
C LYS A 33 6.37 -3.00 12.09
N ALA A 34 6.13 -1.69 11.99
CA ALA A 34 4.77 -1.15 11.93
C ALA A 34 4.06 -1.61 10.65
N TYR A 35 4.76 -1.56 9.52
CA TYR A 35 4.20 -1.92 8.21
C TYR A 35 4.43 -3.37 7.82
N ALA A 36 4.81 -4.25 8.76
CA ALA A 36 5.24 -5.61 8.43
C ALA A 36 4.13 -6.43 7.76
N HIS A 37 2.89 -6.26 8.24
CA HIS A 37 1.71 -6.89 7.65
C HIS A 37 1.45 -6.41 6.21
N ASP A 38 1.56 -5.10 5.99
CA ASP A 38 1.34 -4.48 4.68
C ASP A 38 2.41 -4.92 3.68
N ILE A 39 3.69 -4.87 4.06
CA ILE A 39 4.82 -5.28 3.23
C ILE A 39 4.65 -6.73 2.75
N VAL A 40 4.34 -7.65 3.68
CA VAL A 40 4.13 -9.08 3.36
C VAL A 40 2.93 -9.27 2.45
N THR A 41 1.82 -8.61 2.75
CA THR A 41 0.58 -8.73 1.98
C THR A 41 0.76 -8.22 0.56
N ILE A 42 1.33 -7.03 0.39
CA ILE A 42 1.59 -6.43 -0.91
C ILE A 42 2.49 -7.34 -1.75
N TYR A 43 3.60 -7.82 -1.17
CA TYR A 43 4.51 -8.73 -1.88
C TYR A 43 3.87 -10.06 -2.28
N GLU A 44 3.11 -10.69 -1.40
CA GLU A 44 2.53 -12.02 -1.68
C GLU A 44 1.30 -11.97 -2.58
N LYS A 45 0.52 -10.87 -2.52
CA LYS A 45 -0.77 -10.79 -3.20
C LYS A 45 -0.72 -10.03 -4.52
N MET A 46 0.09 -8.97 -4.66
CA MET A 46 0.14 -8.20 -5.92
C MET A 46 0.34 -9.04 -7.19
N PRO A 47 1.20 -10.08 -7.22
CA PRO A 47 1.38 -10.91 -8.40
C PRO A 47 0.11 -11.66 -8.84
N ALA A 48 -0.79 -11.98 -7.91
CA ALA A 48 -2.05 -12.67 -8.20
C ALA A 48 -3.12 -11.73 -8.81
N PHE A 49 -2.87 -10.42 -8.80
CA PHE A 49 -3.76 -9.38 -9.32
C PHE A 49 -3.12 -8.59 -10.47
N ASP A 50 -2.26 -9.25 -11.25
CA ASP A 50 -1.54 -8.65 -12.40
C ASP A 50 -0.77 -7.37 -12.05
N TYR A 51 -0.38 -7.21 -10.77
CA TYR A 51 0.30 -6.04 -10.20
C TYR A 51 -0.50 -4.72 -10.22
N THR A 52 -1.44 -4.54 -11.14
CA THR A 52 -2.17 -3.28 -11.38
C THR A 52 -3.60 -3.28 -10.84
N SER A 53 -4.17 -4.46 -10.55
CA SER A 53 -5.56 -4.59 -10.05
C SER A 53 -5.63 -4.86 -8.55
N PHE A 54 -4.56 -4.53 -7.80
CA PHE A 54 -4.47 -4.83 -6.38
C PHE A 54 -5.33 -3.88 -5.53
N CYS A 55 -6.20 -4.43 -4.69
CA CYS A 55 -7.01 -3.66 -3.74
C CYS A 55 -6.42 -3.78 -2.33
N PHE A 56 -5.76 -2.71 -1.86
CA PHE A 56 -5.13 -2.64 -0.52
C PHE A 56 -6.11 -2.89 0.64
N TYR A 57 -7.37 -2.50 0.50
CA TYR A 57 -8.40 -2.64 1.54
C TYR A 57 -8.99 -4.06 1.64
N ALA A 58 -8.77 -4.91 0.64
CA ALA A 58 -9.29 -6.28 0.66
C ALA A 58 -8.59 -7.18 1.68
N TYR A 59 -7.42 -6.76 2.18
CA TYR A 59 -6.56 -7.55 3.04
C TYR A 59 -6.24 -6.87 4.37
N ASP A 60 -6.98 -5.82 4.75
CA ASP A 60 -6.70 -4.99 5.94
C ASP A 60 -5.26 -4.42 5.95
N SER A 61 -4.65 -4.32 4.77
CA SER A 61 -3.28 -3.84 4.57
C SER A 61 -3.28 -2.42 4.00
N ALA A 62 -3.95 -1.52 4.71
CA ALA A 62 -4.22 -0.17 4.23
C ALA A 62 -3.37 0.89 4.94
N GLU A 63 -2.63 0.57 6.01
CA GLU A 63 -1.94 1.56 6.83
C GLU A 63 -0.90 2.34 6.03
N LEU A 64 -0.13 1.66 5.18
CA LEU A 64 0.87 2.29 4.32
C LEU A 64 0.22 3.18 3.24
N PHE A 65 -0.99 2.81 2.81
CA PHE A 65 -1.75 3.56 1.82
C PHE A 65 -2.45 4.77 2.44
N GLU A 66 -2.99 4.62 3.65
CA GLU A 66 -3.57 5.68 4.48
C GLU A 66 -2.52 6.74 4.83
N PHE A 67 -1.26 6.32 5.09
CA PHE A 67 -0.13 7.25 5.30
C PHE A 67 0.04 8.24 4.14
N ILE A 68 0.00 7.77 2.89
CA ILE A 68 0.15 8.64 1.71
C ILE A 68 -1.08 9.50 1.50
N LEU A 69 -2.27 8.96 1.72
CA LEU A 69 -3.50 9.69 1.43
C LEU A 69 -3.82 10.77 2.47
N GLY A 70 -3.28 10.66 3.68
CA GLY A 70 -3.58 11.60 4.77
C GLY A 70 -5.07 11.65 5.17
N VAL A 71 -5.87 10.73 4.64
CA VAL A 71 -7.29 10.54 4.90
C VAL A 71 -7.54 9.05 5.12
N GLU A 72 -8.67 8.71 5.73
CA GLU A 72 -9.15 7.33 5.86
C GLU A 72 -10.19 7.02 4.76
N PRO A 73 -9.81 6.36 3.65
CA PRO A 73 -10.74 5.93 2.61
C PRO A 73 -11.86 5.02 3.07
N ARG A 74 -11.73 4.40 4.26
CA ARG A 74 -12.81 3.62 4.91
C ARG A 74 -14.09 4.44 5.11
N ASN A 75 -13.98 5.76 5.11
CA ASN A 75 -15.13 6.67 5.18
C ASN A 75 -15.93 6.76 3.86
N TYR A 76 -15.45 6.16 2.77
CA TYR A 76 -16.09 6.16 1.45
C TYR A 76 -16.51 4.74 1.04
N ARG A 77 -17.66 4.60 0.36
CA ARG A 77 -18.19 3.28 -0.03
C ARG A 77 -17.50 2.69 -1.25
N SER A 78 -16.82 3.51 -2.03
CA SER A 78 -16.12 3.11 -3.25
C SER A 78 -14.89 4.00 -3.45
N PHE A 79 -13.80 3.43 -3.94
CA PHE A 79 -12.67 4.23 -4.42
C PHE A 79 -12.07 3.62 -5.69
N SER A 80 -11.52 4.48 -6.54
CA SER A 80 -10.73 4.08 -7.71
C SER A 80 -9.31 4.60 -7.52
N LEU A 81 -8.32 3.73 -7.71
CA LEU A 81 -6.92 4.12 -7.78
C LEU A 81 -6.52 4.30 -9.23
N ASP A 82 -6.05 5.50 -9.57
CA ASP A 82 -5.43 5.82 -10.85
C ASP A 82 -3.93 5.95 -10.63
N ALA A 83 -3.18 4.98 -11.11
CA ALA A 83 -1.74 4.93 -10.92
C ALA A 83 -1.06 4.39 -12.19
N PRO A 84 0.09 4.95 -12.60
CA PRO A 84 0.84 4.40 -13.72
C PRO A 84 1.44 3.04 -13.36
N ASP A 85 1.65 2.15 -14.32
CA ASP A 85 2.30 0.85 -14.10
C ASP A 85 3.63 0.96 -13.32
N SER A 86 4.39 2.04 -13.56
CA SER A 86 5.63 2.33 -12.84
C SER A 86 5.43 2.43 -11.32
N PHE A 87 4.29 2.95 -10.85
CA PHE A 87 3.96 2.98 -9.44
C PHE A 87 3.91 1.56 -8.87
N PHE A 88 3.13 0.68 -9.50
CA PHE A 88 2.94 -0.69 -9.03
C PHE A 88 4.23 -1.51 -9.06
N PHE A 89 5.01 -1.42 -10.14
CA PHE A 89 6.28 -2.14 -10.23
C PHE A 89 7.32 -1.64 -9.24
N THR A 90 7.42 -0.32 -9.04
CA THR A 90 8.33 0.25 -8.04
C THR A 90 7.92 -0.16 -6.62
N LEU A 91 6.62 -0.03 -6.30
CA LEU A 91 6.09 -0.43 -5.00
C LEU A 91 6.37 -1.91 -4.72
N TYR A 92 6.04 -2.79 -5.67
CA TYR A 92 6.30 -4.22 -5.54
C TYR A 92 7.79 -4.52 -5.33
N GLY A 93 8.67 -3.90 -6.13
CA GLY A 93 10.12 -4.07 -5.99
C GLY A 93 10.65 -3.62 -4.63
N GLY A 94 10.13 -2.51 -4.10
CA GLY A 94 10.48 -2.03 -2.76
C GLY A 94 10.00 -2.97 -1.65
N MET A 95 8.76 -3.45 -1.73
CA MET A 95 8.24 -4.42 -0.76
C MET A 95 8.99 -5.75 -0.82
N ALA A 96 9.37 -6.20 -2.01
CA ALA A 96 10.21 -7.40 -2.19
C ALA A 96 11.55 -7.27 -1.46
N ALA A 97 12.18 -6.09 -1.47
CA ALA A 97 13.43 -5.84 -0.76
C ALA A 97 13.27 -5.86 0.77
N LEU A 98 12.09 -5.52 1.29
CA LEU A 98 11.80 -5.47 2.73
C LEU A 98 11.17 -6.76 3.27
N TYR A 99 10.71 -7.65 2.39
CA TYR A 99 9.87 -8.81 2.71
C TYR A 99 10.44 -9.73 3.80
N ASP A 100 11.70 -10.16 3.67
CA ASP A 100 12.31 -11.09 4.62
C ASP A 100 12.42 -10.48 6.03
N MET A 101 12.63 -9.17 6.12
CA MET A 101 12.71 -8.46 7.39
C MET A 101 11.31 -8.30 8.00
N ALA A 102 10.32 -7.92 7.20
CA ALA A 102 8.93 -7.83 7.62
C ALA A 102 8.40 -9.18 8.14
N LYS A 103 8.72 -10.29 7.45
CA LYS A 103 8.37 -11.64 7.92
C LYS A 103 8.97 -11.96 9.30
N LYS A 104 10.23 -11.62 9.53
CA LYS A 104 10.85 -11.83 10.85
C LYS A 104 10.14 -11.06 11.95
N CYS A 105 9.80 -9.79 11.70
CA CYS A 105 9.05 -8.97 12.66
C CYS A 105 7.70 -9.60 13.03
N LEU A 106 6.94 -10.13 12.06
CA LEU A 106 5.67 -10.80 12.33
C LEU A 106 5.82 -12.10 13.14
N HIS A 107 6.91 -12.84 12.94
CA HIS A 107 7.18 -14.08 13.69
C HIS A 107 7.65 -13.80 15.13
N GLU A 108 8.40 -12.71 15.36
CA GLU A 108 8.86 -12.29 16.69
C GLU A 108 7.70 -11.82 17.57
N ASP A 109 6.70 -11.13 17.01
CA ASP A 109 5.51 -10.70 17.76
C ASP A 109 4.56 -11.87 18.14
N GLN A 110 4.69 -13.05 17.51
CA GLN A 110 3.94 -14.26 17.89
C GLN A 110 4.60 -15.07 19.01
N SER A 111 5.81 -14.69 19.43
CA SER A 111 6.61 -15.41 20.44
C SER A 111 6.68 -14.69 21.80
N ALA A 112 5.90 -13.62 21.99
CA ALA A 112 5.87 -12.79 23.20
C ALA A 112 4.59 -13.00 24.02
#